data_AF-A0A8J3MEM5-F1
#
_entry.id   AF-A0A8J3MEM5-F1
#
_cell.length_a   1.000
_cell.length_b   1.000
_cell.length_c   1.000
_cell.angle_alpha   90.00
_cell.angle_beta   90.00
_cell.angle_gamma   90.00
#
_symmetry.space_group_name_H-M   'P 1'
#
loop_
_entity.id
_entity.type
_entity.pdbx_description
1 polymer ?
#
loop_
_entity_poly.entity_id
_entity_poly.type
_entity_poly.pdbx_seq_one_letter_code
_entity_poly.pdbx_strand_id
1 'polypeptide(L)'
;MSEHSSNHTLTGIPAPRRRFRFRLLSGIVSLAVLVAAGLVAFLYFQPGEPDTDRSAPVVLRSITDLSRYEAAKGNFEVVVDLETSTGGFWGWLKGRRVLFVAVGSVDAYVDFQAISAGAIDVSSDRRSVTITLPEPQLEEPALDHEKSHVAEEDRDLLPYLRDIFSRDNETVDRAYKEGSRKIAEAAEQAGLKKVAEDNTRRMLTDMMTALGFTNVKINFESSGD
;
A
#
# COMPACT_ATOMS: atom_id res chain seq x y z
N MET A 1 -12.91 -40.19 -102.35
CA MET A 1 -12.09 -41.34 -101.95
C MET A 1 -11.95 -41.29 -100.43
N SER A 2 -12.64 -42.22 -99.77
CA SER A 2 -12.48 -42.73 -98.39
C SER A 2 -12.53 -41.82 -97.15
N GLU A 3 -13.06 -42.46 -96.10
CA GLU A 3 -13.01 -42.17 -94.65
C GLU A 3 -14.11 -41.27 -94.07
N HIS A 4 -14.80 -41.63 -92.98
CA HIS A 4 -15.00 -42.91 -92.30
C HIS A 4 -16.26 -42.73 -91.44
N SER A 5 -17.21 -43.65 -91.58
CA SER A 5 -18.43 -43.74 -90.76
C SER A 5 -18.13 -44.58 -89.53
N SER A 6 -18.42 -44.07 -88.32
CA SER A 6 -18.69 -44.89 -87.12
C SER A 6 -19.32 -44.03 -86.01
N ASN A 7 -20.66 -43.95 -86.01
CA ASN A 7 -21.43 -43.55 -84.82
C ASN A 7 -21.90 -44.83 -84.11
N HIS A 8 -21.34 -45.10 -82.93
CA HIS A 8 -21.81 -46.16 -82.05
C HIS A 8 -22.99 -45.67 -81.20
N THR A 9 -24.10 -46.40 -81.27
CA THR A 9 -25.23 -46.33 -80.34
C THR A 9 -25.13 -47.51 -79.38
N LEU A 10 -25.02 -47.27 -78.07
CA LEU A 10 -25.29 -48.26 -77.02
C LEU A 10 -25.94 -47.62 -75.78
N THR A 11 -27.26 -47.80 -75.70
CA THR A 11 -28.04 -48.40 -74.59
C THR A 11 -27.67 -48.13 -73.11
N GLY A 12 -28.54 -47.33 -72.48
CA GLY A 12 -29.01 -47.26 -71.08
C GLY A 12 -28.32 -47.97 -69.90
N ILE A 13 -28.15 -47.19 -68.81
CA ILE A 13 -28.33 -47.62 -67.40
C ILE A 13 -28.94 -46.44 -66.61
N PRO A 14 -30.08 -46.58 -65.90
CA PRO A 14 -30.57 -45.54 -65.01
C PRO A 14 -29.89 -45.63 -63.63
N ALA A 15 -29.26 -44.55 -63.16
CA ALA A 15 -28.70 -44.46 -61.81
C ALA A 15 -29.71 -43.78 -60.83
N PRO A 16 -29.84 -44.27 -59.59
CA PRO A 16 -30.89 -43.84 -58.66
C PRO A 16 -30.64 -42.46 -58.05
N ARG A 17 -31.72 -41.68 -57.92
CA ARG A 17 -31.79 -40.41 -57.20
C ARG A 17 -31.38 -40.59 -55.74
N ARG A 18 -30.30 -39.95 -55.30
CA ARG A 18 -29.89 -39.92 -53.88
C ARG A 18 -29.65 -38.48 -53.39
N ARG A 19 -30.71 -37.66 -53.45
CA ARG A 19 -30.75 -36.33 -52.83
C ARG A 19 -31.48 -36.41 -51.49
N PHE A 20 -30.85 -36.93 -50.44
CA PHE A 20 -31.42 -36.80 -49.08
C PHE A 20 -30.43 -36.89 -47.90
N ARG A 21 -29.13 -37.14 -48.14
CA ARG A 21 -28.15 -37.31 -47.04
C ARG A 21 -27.36 -36.06 -46.64
N PHE A 22 -27.46 -34.96 -47.39
CA PHE A 22 -26.64 -33.75 -47.13
C PHE A 22 -27.27 -32.74 -46.14
N ARG A 23 -28.59 -32.78 -45.89
CA ARG A 23 -29.24 -31.85 -44.95
C ARG A 23 -29.03 -32.21 -43.47
N LEU A 24 -28.78 -33.49 -43.17
CA LEU A 24 -28.53 -33.96 -41.80
C LEU A 24 -27.11 -33.62 -41.31
N LEU A 25 -26.10 -33.64 -42.19
CA LEU A 25 -24.73 -33.26 -41.80
C LEU A 25 -24.60 -31.77 -41.47
N SER A 26 -25.28 -30.90 -42.23
CA SER A 26 -25.26 -29.46 -41.99
C SER A 26 -25.83 -29.08 -40.62
N GLY A 27 -26.92 -29.74 -40.19
CA GLY A 27 -27.52 -29.49 -38.88
C GLY A 27 -26.60 -29.84 -37.70
N ILE A 28 -25.85 -30.94 -37.82
CA ILE A 28 -24.91 -31.39 -36.78
C ILE A 28 -23.72 -30.43 -36.65
N VAL A 29 -23.19 -29.95 -37.78
CA VAL A 29 -22.07 -28.99 -37.78
C VAL A 29 -22.50 -27.65 -37.19
N SER A 30 -23.68 -27.13 -37.56
CA SER A 30 -24.19 -25.89 -36.99
C SER A 30 -24.44 -26.00 -35.48
N LEU A 31 -24.94 -27.14 -35.01
CA LEU A 31 -25.12 -27.39 -33.58
C LEU A 31 -23.78 -27.46 -32.84
N ALA A 32 -22.78 -28.13 -33.40
CA ALA A 32 -21.45 -28.21 -32.81
C ALA A 32 -20.77 -26.83 -32.69
N VAL A 33 -20.94 -25.96 -33.69
CA VAL A 33 -20.41 -24.58 -33.66
C VAL A 33 -21.11 -23.74 -32.59
N LEU A 34 -22.44 -23.84 -32.46
CA LEU A 34 -23.18 -23.12 -31.42
C LEU A 34 -22.80 -23.57 -30.01
N VAL A 35 -22.61 -24.88 -29.81
CA VAL A 35 -22.15 -25.43 -28.53
C VAL A 35 -20.74 -24.94 -28.22
N ALA A 36 -19.81 -25.00 -29.19
CA ALA A 36 -18.45 -24.51 -29.00
C ALA A 36 -18.42 -23.00 -28.71
N ALA A 37 -19.20 -22.19 -29.42
CA ALA A 37 -19.30 -20.76 -29.19
C ALA A 37 -19.89 -20.44 -27.81
N GLY A 38 -20.93 -21.18 -27.38
CA GLY A 38 -21.51 -21.04 -26.05
C GLY A 38 -20.52 -21.43 -24.95
N LEU A 39 -19.69 -22.45 -25.18
CA LEU A 39 -18.68 -22.91 -24.23
C LEU A 39 -17.52 -21.91 -24.12
N VAL A 40 -17.07 -21.35 -25.24
CA VAL A 40 -16.08 -20.26 -25.25
C VAL A 40 -16.62 -19.03 -24.56
N ALA A 41 -17.86 -18.61 -24.84
CA ALA A 41 -18.48 -17.48 -24.18
C ALA A 41 -18.64 -17.72 -22.67
N PHE A 42 -19.02 -18.93 -22.26
CA PHE A 42 -19.11 -19.31 -20.85
C PHE A 42 -17.76 -19.23 -20.13
N LEU A 43 -16.67 -19.67 -20.78
CA LEU A 43 -15.31 -19.57 -20.22
C LEU A 43 -14.80 -18.12 -20.18
N TYR A 44 -15.17 -17.28 -21.16
CA TYR A 44 -14.73 -15.89 -21.25
C TYR A 44 -15.49 -14.96 -20.30
N PHE A 45 -16.76 -15.25 -20.02
CA PHE A 45 -17.66 -14.44 -19.19
C PHE A 45 -17.84 -15.02 -17.78
N GLN A 46 -16.90 -15.82 -17.28
CA GLN A 46 -16.95 -16.21 -15.87
C GLN A 46 -16.87 -14.96 -15.00
N PRO A 47 -17.87 -14.68 -14.15
CA PRO A 47 -17.78 -13.60 -13.19
C PRO A 47 -16.60 -13.93 -12.28
N GLY A 48 -15.62 -13.01 -12.19
CA GLY A 48 -14.51 -13.16 -11.25
C GLY A 48 -15.05 -13.32 -9.84
N GLU A 49 -14.41 -14.18 -9.03
CA GLU A 49 -14.76 -14.31 -7.63
C GLU A 49 -14.83 -12.91 -6.98
N PRO A 50 -15.91 -12.56 -6.28
CA PRO A 50 -15.95 -11.31 -5.52
C PRO A 50 -14.84 -11.38 -4.47
N ASP A 51 -13.97 -10.37 -4.46
CA ASP A 51 -12.96 -10.16 -3.41
C ASP A 51 -13.70 -10.17 -2.06
N THR A 52 -13.68 -11.34 -1.43
CA THR A 52 -14.34 -11.55 -0.15
C THR A 52 -13.36 -11.07 0.89
N ASP A 53 -13.60 -9.87 1.42
CA ASP A 53 -12.90 -9.34 2.58
C ASP A 53 -13.02 -10.33 3.74
N ARG A 54 -11.91 -11.00 4.06
CA ARG A 54 -11.77 -11.93 5.19
C ARG A 54 -11.04 -11.27 6.35
N SER A 55 -11.11 -9.94 6.46
CA SER A 55 -10.61 -9.25 7.64
C SER A 55 -11.37 -9.74 8.85
N ALA A 56 -10.68 -10.41 9.78
CA ALA A 56 -11.25 -10.77 11.06
C ALA A 56 -11.74 -9.49 11.75
N PRO A 57 -12.89 -9.53 12.45
CA PRO A 57 -13.39 -8.36 13.16
C PRO A 57 -12.28 -7.79 14.05
N VAL A 58 -12.01 -6.49 13.92
CA VAL A 58 -11.02 -5.78 14.74
C VAL A 58 -11.51 -5.85 16.19
N VAL A 59 -10.96 -6.76 16.96
CA VAL A 59 -11.23 -6.86 18.39
C VAL A 59 -10.45 -5.73 19.06
N LEU A 60 -11.16 -4.72 19.56
CA LEU A 60 -10.56 -3.67 20.39
C LEU A 60 -10.03 -4.30 21.67
N ARG A 61 -8.70 -4.50 21.76
CA ARG A 61 -8.08 -5.23 22.87
C ARG A 61 -7.91 -4.39 24.14
N SER A 62 -7.88 -3.06 24.04
CA SER A 62 -7.84 -2.17 25.19
C SER A 62 -8.19 -0.74 24.80
N ILE A 63 -8.90 -0.04 25.69
CA ILE A 63 -8.89 1.42 25.73
C ILE A 63 -7.55 1.76 26.40
N THR A 64 -6.67 2.46 25.69
CA THR A 64 -5.39 2.93 26.23
C THR A 64 -5.71 3.83 27.43
N ASP A 65 -5.39 3.36 28.63
CA ASP A 65 -5.26 4.24 29.80
C ASP A 65 -4.33 5.40 29.43
N LEU A 66 -4.60 6.60 29.95
CA LEU A 66 -3.88 7.86 29.68
C LEU A 66 -2.39 7.81 30.13
N SER A 67 -1.60 6.90 29.56
CA SER A 67 -0.21 6.64 29.92
C SER A 67 0.78 7.38 29.04
N ARG A 68 0.39 7.69 27.81
CA ARG A 68 1.25 8.30 26.80
C ARG A 68 0.73 9.68 26.45
N TYR A 69 1.59 10.69 26.56
CA TYR A 69 1.28 12.05 26.17
C TYR A 69 1.94 12.38 24.84
N GLU A 70 1.13 12.59 23.80
CA GLU A 70 1.58 13.10 22.50
C GLU A 70 1.84 14.60 22.61
N ALA A 71 3.12 14.97 22.67
CA ALA A 71 3.55 16.32 22.98
C ALA A 71 3.86 17.15 21.72
N ALA A 72 4.13 16.52 20.58
CA ALA A 72 4.31 17.19 19.30
C ALA A 72 4.00 16.27 18.11
N LYS A 73 3.63 16.86 16.98
CA LYS A 73 3.41 16.18 15.69
C LYS A 73 4.14 16.92 14.59
N GLY A 74 4.90 16.20 13.77
CA GLY A 74 5.53 16.72 12.56
C GLY A 74 4.93 16.08 11.32
N ASN A 75 4.66 16.88 10.29
CA ASN A 75 4.25 16.38 8.96
C ASN A 75 5.42 16.57 8.00
N PHE A 76 5.71 15.54 7.22
CA PHE A 76 6.89 15.48 6.36
C PHE A 76 6.53 15.00 4.96
N GLU A 77 7.23 15.55 3.99
CA GLU A 77 7.19 15.14 2.60
C GLU A 77 8.65 14.94 2.16
N VAL A 78 8.96 13.74 1.65
CA VAL A 78 10.32 13.37 1.25
C VAL A 78 10.30 12.73 -0.13
N VAL A 79 11.32 13.02 -0.92
CA VAL A 79 11.51 12.40 -2.24
C VAL A 79 12.48 11.22 -2.11
N VAL A 80 12.03 10.06 -2.57
CA VAL A 80 12.78 8.81 -2.65
C VAL A 80 13.10 8.55 -4.11
N ASP A 81 14.38 8.37 -4.41
CA ASP A 81 14.84 7.97 -5.73
C ASP A 81 15.02 6.46 -5.74
N LEU A 82 14.25 5.78 -6.57
CA LEU A 82 14.22 4.33 -6.67
C LEU A 82 14.78 3.90 -8.02
N GLU A 83 15.70 2.94 -7.99
CA GLU A 83 16.14 2.25 -9.19
C GLU A 83 15.28 0.99 -9.40
N THR A 84 14.68 0.87 -10.59
CA THR A 84 13.84 -0.28 -10.91
C THR A 84 14.69 -1.54 -11.05
N SER A 85 14.59 -2.43 -10.06
CA SER A 85 15.19 -3.75 -10.08
C SER A 85 14.17 -4.79 -10.52
N THR A 86 13.99 -5.00 -11.83
CA THR A 86 13.30 -6.22 -12.30
C THR A 86 14.10 -6.96 -13.36
N GLY A 87 14.44 -8.21 -13.04
CA GLY A 87 14.57 -9.30 -14.00
C GLY A 87 13.20 -9.95 -14.20
N GLY A 88 12.41 -9.41 -15.11
CA GLY A 88 11.09 -9.91 -15.52
C GLY A 88 10.80 -9.54 -16.99
N PHE A 89 9.61 -9.87 -17.50
CA PHE A 89 9.16 -9.79 -18.91
C PHE A 89 9.55 -8.50 -19.67
N TRP A 90 9.81 -7.41 -18.96
CA TRP A 90 10.21 -6.12 -19.50
C TRP A 90 11.62 -5.69 -19.07
N GLY A 91 12.64 -6.44 -19.47
CA GLY A 91 14.06 -6.15 -19.16
C GLY A 91 14.57 -4.78 -19.66
N TRP A 92 13.81 -4.08 -20.50
CA TRP A 92 14.12 -2.74 -21.01
C TRP A 92 13.86 -1.62 -19.97
N LEU A 93 13.18 -1.92 -18.85
CA LEU A 93 12.97 -1.02 -17.71
C LEU A 93 14.11 -1.02 -16.69
N LYS A 94 15.05 -1.95 -16.80
CA LYS A 94 16.12 -2.14 -15.83
C LYS A 94 17.04 -0.91 -15.81
N GLY A 95 17.25 -0.33 -14.63
CA GLY A 95 18.08 0.87 -14.45
C GLY A 95 17.37 2.21 -14.66
N ARG A 96 16.03 2.21 -14.81
CA ARG A 96 15.25 3.46 -14.82
C ARG A 96 14.98 3.95 -13.40
N ARG A 97 15.13 5.27 -13.22
CA ARG A 97 14.92 5.98 -11.95
C ARG A 97 13.46 6.42 -11.85
N VAL A 98 12.87 6.21 -10.68
CA VAL A 98 11.51 6.64 -10.35
C VAL A 98 11.60 7.51 -9.09
N LEU A 99 11.10 8.73 -9.19
CA LEU A 99 10.99 9.63 -8.05
C LEU A 99 9.65 9.38 -7.35
N PHE A 100 9.71 8.87 -6.13
CA PHE A 100 8.54 8.64 -5.29
C PHE A 100 8.48 9.69 -4.20
N VAL A 101 7.35 10.39 -4.08
CA VAL A 101 7.07 11.35 -3.02
C VAL A 101 6.34 10.60 -1.90
N ALA A 102 6.99 10.47 -0.75
CA ALA A 102 6.39 9.91 0.44
C ALA A 102 5.93 11.03 1.38
N VAL A 103 4.65 11.01 1.74
CA VAL A 103 4.03 11.97 2.66
C VAL A 103 3.62 11.22 3.92
N GLY A 104 3.90 11.79 5.08
CA GLY A 104 3.51 11.18 6.35
C GLY A 104 3.68 12.08 7.55
N SER A 105 3.37 11.57 8.72
CA SER A 105 3.55 12.25 9.99
C SER A 105 4.31 11.42 11.01
N VAL A 106 5.04 12.08 11.89
CA VAL A 106 5.68 11.48 13.06
C VAL A 106 5.16 12.19 14.29
N ASP A 107 4.69 11.41 15.25
CA ASP A 107 4.28 11.91 16.56
C ASP A 107 5.44 11.73 17.55
N ALA A 108 5.64 12.71 18.41
CA ALA A 108 6.61 12.68 19.50
C ALA A 108 5.88 12.70 20.83
N TYR A 109 6.28 11.78 21.71
CA TYR A 109 5.52 11.48 22.91
C TYR A 109 6.40 11.28 24.13
N VAL A 110 5.81 11.43 25.31
CA VAL A 110 6.42 11.04 26.58
C VAL A 110 5.57 9.93 27.19
N ASP A 111 6.23 8.81 27.53
CA ASP A 111 5.58 7.69 28.22
C ASP A 111 5.63 7.91 29.74
N PHE A 112 4.48 8.22 30.33
CA PHE A 112 4.35 8.42 31.77
C PHE A 112 4.27 7.10 32.55
N GLN A 113 4.04 5.95 31.90
CA GLN A 113 4.12 4.65 32.59
C GLN A 113 5.55 4.28 32.98
N ALA A 114 6.53 4.80 32.25
CA ALA A 114 7.95 4.58 32.54
C ALA A 114 8.47 5.47 33.71
N ILE A 115 7.61 6.26 34.35
CA ILE A 115 7.96 7.09 35.51
C ILE A 115 8.14 6.20 36.76
N SER A 116 9.29 6.29 37.42
CA SER A 116 9.58 5.52 38.64
C SER A 116 8.83 6.09 39.86
N ALA A 117 8.62 5.24 40.89
CA ALA A 117 7.91 5.61 42.12
C ALA A 117 8.54 6.78 42.93
N GLY A 118 9.75 7.22 42.57
CA GLY A 118 10.46 8.36 43.19
C GLY A 118 10.66 9.55 42.25
N ALA A 119 10.03 9.56 41.08
CA ALA A 119 10.25 10.59 40.07
C ALA A 119 9.62 11.94 40.40
N ILE A 120 8.78 12.02 41.44
CA ILE A 120 8.20 13.27 41.94
C ILE A 120 8.71 13.49 43.35
N ASP A 121 9.49 14.55 43.52
CA ASP A 121 9.99 15.01 44.82
C ASP A 121 9.33 16.33 45.20
N VAL A 122 8.76 16.39 46.39
CA VAL A 122 8.06 17.56 46.91
C VAL A 122 8.77 18.03 48.17
N SER A 123 9.11 19.32 48.22
CA SER A 123 9.78 19.89 49.39
C SER A 123 8.91 19.79 50.64
N SER A 124 9.55 19.73 51.81
CA SER A 124 8.86 19.63 53.11
C SER A 124 7.90 20.80 53.37
N ASP A 125 8.19 21.98 52.83
CA ASP A 125 7.33 23.18 52.89
C ASP A 125 6.26 23.23 51.79
N ARG A 126 6.21 22.22 50.91
CA ARG A 126 5.29 22.06 49.77
C ARG A 126 5.26 23.24 48.79
N ARG A 127 6.34 24.03 48.71
CA ARG A 127 6.46 25.14 47.77
C ARG A 127 7.22 24.79 46.51
N SER A 128 8.02 23.72 46.56
CA SER A 128 8.84 23.27 45.44
C SER A 128 8.48 21.84 45.06
N VAL A 129 8.47 21.57 43.75
CA VAL A 129 8.30 20.22 43.20
C VAL A 129 9.31 19.99 42.08
N THR A 130 9.96 18.83 42.11
CA THR A 130 10.81 18.33 41.03
C THR A 130 10.15 17.10 40.43
N ILE A 131 9.96 17.10 39.11
CA ILE A 131 9.43 15.97 38.36
C ILE A 131 10.50 15.53 37.37
N THR A 132 10.86 14.26 37.41
CA THR A 132 11.76 13.62 36.44
C THR A 132 10.93 12.72 35.53
N LEU A 133 11.14 12.86 34.21
CA LEU A 133 10.39 12.13 33.20
C LEU A 133 11.36 11.41 32.25
N PRO A 134 10.92 10.33 31.60
CA PRO A 134 11.62 9.79 30.45
C PRO A 134 11.75 10.84 29.34
N GLU A 135 12.84 10.80 28.60
CA GLU A 135 13.02 11.60 27.39
C GLU A 135 11.90 11.33 26.36
N PRO A 136 11.48 12.36 25.61
CA PRO A 136 10.51 12.17 24.54
C PRO A 136 11.02 11.22 23.45
N GLN A 137 10.14 10.33 23.01
CA GLN A 137 10.40 9.36 21.96
C GLN A 137 9.65 9.74 20.69
N LEU A 138 10.14 9.28 19.55
CA LEU A 138 9.45 9.42 18.26
C LEU A 138 8.70 8.12 17.98
N GLU A 139 7.48 8.23 17.50
CA GLU A 139 6.73 7.10 16.97
C GLU A 139 7.24 6.69 15.58
N GLU A 140 6.90 5.49 15.16
CA GLU A 140 7.09 5.08 13.77
C GLU A 140 6.30 6.02 12.83
N PRO A 141 6.87 6.41 11.68
CA PRO A 141 6.17 7.27 10.73
C PRO A 141 4.86 6.67 10.23
N ALA A 142 3.77 7.43 10.39
CA ALA A 142 2.48 7.13 9.78
C ALA A 142 2.45 7.70 8.36
N LEU A 143 2.59 6.83 7.36
CA LEU A 143 2.55 7.20 5.95
C LEU A 143 1.11 7.43 5.47
N ASP A 144 0.93 8.48 4.67
CA ASP A 144 -0.31 8.78 3.98
C ASP A 144 -0.24 8.19 2.56
N HIS A 145 -0.87 7.04 2.36
CA HIS A 145 -0.86 6.32 1.08
C HIS A 145 -1.64 7.04 -0.02
N GLU A 146 -2.59 7.91 0.33
CA GLU A 146 -3.38 8.68 -0.64
C GLU A 146 -2.57 9.88 -1.17
N LYS A 147 -1.77 10.49 -0.30
CA LYS A 147 -0.90 11.60 -0.66
C LYS A 147 0.47 11.17 -1.17
N SER A 148 0.91 9.96 -0.86
CA SER A 148 2.17 9.43 -1.39
C SER A 148 1.99 8.97 -2.83
N HIS A 149 2.82 9.46 -3.73
CA HIS A 149 2.64 9.25 -5.16
C HIS A 149 3.98 9.27 -5.89
N VAL A 150 4.02 8.70 -7.09
CA VAL A 150 5.17 8.90 -7.97
C VAL A 150 5.12 10.30 -8.55
N ALA A 151 6.22 11.03 -8.50
CA ALA A 151 6.34 12.32 -9.14
C ALA A 151 6.13 12.16 -10.65
N GLU A 152 5.13 12.86 -11.18
CA GLU A 152 4.84 12.95 -12.62
C GLU A 152 5.84 13.90 -13.28
N GLU A 153 7.09 13.48 -13.47
CA GLU A 153 8.04 14.29 -14.24
C GLU A 153 8.10 13.87 -15.72
N ASP A 154 7.88 12.58 -16.03
CA ASP A 154 7.88 12.07 -17.40
C ASP A 154 6.51 11.53 -17.84
N ARG A 155 5.85 12.24 -18.78
CA ARG A 155 4.60 11.76 -19.42
C ARG A 155 4.78 10.40 -20.11
N ASP A 156 6.00 10.10 -20.55
CA ASP A 156 6.35 8.84 -21.19
C ASP A 156 6.45 7.68 -20.18
N LEU A 157 6.58 7.97 -18.88
CA LEU A 157 6.66 6.96 -17.82
C LEU A 157 5.30 6.57 -17.24
N LEU A 158 4.25 7.38 -17.44
CA LEU A 158 2.94 7.19 -16.82
C LEU A 158 2.32 5.80 -17.03
N PRO A 159 2.34 5.19 -18.25
CA PRO A 159 1.80 3.84 -18.45
C PRO A 159 2.56 2.77 -17.65
N TYR A 160 3.85 2.99 -17.41
CA TYR A 160 4.73 2.05 -16.71
C TYR A 160 4.64 2.19 -15.21
N LEU A 161 4.47 3.41 -14.69
CA LEU A 161 4.20 3.64 -13.27
C LEU A 161 2.90 2.96 -12.85
N ARG A 162 1.85 3.06 -13.68
CA ARG A 162 0.61 2.31 -13.45
C ARG A 162 0.83 0.80 -13.42
N ASP A 163 1.72 0.28 -14.27
CA ASP A 163 2.02 -1.14 -14.33
C ASP A 163 2.85 -1.63 -13.13
N ILE A 164 3.88 -0.88 -12.74
CA ILE A 164 4.71 -1.15 -11.55
C ILE A 164 3.83 -1.18 -10.30
N PHE A 165 3.00 -0.15 -10.10
CA PHE A 165 2.15 -0.10 -8.91
C PHE A 165 1.02 -1.13 -8.93
N SER A 166 0.66 -1.66 -10.10
CA SER A 166 -0.35 -2.72 -10.22
C SER A 166 0.23 -4.14 -10.17
N ARG A 167 1.53 -4.33 -10.46
CA ARG A 167 2.11 -5.68 -10.70
C ARG A 167 3.43 -5.95 -9.97
N ASP A 168 4.20 -4.93 -9.60
CA ASP A 168 5.47 -5.05 -8.89
C ASP A 168 5.33 -4.52 -7.46
N ASN A 169 4.81 -5.39 -6.60
CA ASN A 169 4.61 -5.10 -5.18
C ASN A 169 5.93 -4.90 -4.42
N GLU A 170 7.05 -5.48 -4.87
CA GLU A 170 8.35 -5.37 -4.22
C GLU A 170 8.92 -3.96 -4.39
N THR A 171 8.84 -3.38 -5.58
CA THR A 171 9.32 -2.00 -5.81
C THR A 171 8.47 -0.98 -5.05
N VAL A 172 7.15 -1.18 -4.97
CA VAL A 172 6.25 -0.32 -4.19
C VAL A 172 6.52 -0.44 -2.68
N ASP A 173 6.68 -1.65 -2.16
CA ASP A 173 6.99 -1.88 -0.74
C ASP A 173 8.33 -1.24 -0.35
N ARG A 174 9.36 -1.36 -1.21
CA ARG A 174 10.64 -0.65 -1.01
C ARG A 174 10.47 0.86 -1.01
N ALA A 175 9.63 1.41 -1.91
CA ALA A 175 9.35 2.85 -1.97
C ALA A 175 8.82 3.38 -0.63
N TYR A 176 7.81 2.71 -0.07
CA TYR A 176 7.21 3.08 1.19
C TYR A 176 8.17 2.87 2.37
N LYS A 177 8.95 1.79 2.40
CA LYS A 177 9.95 1.56 3.45
C LYS A 177 11.04 2.62 3.47
N GLU A 178 11.58 2.95 2.31
CA GLU A 178 12.59 4.01 2.19
C GLU A 178 12.00 5.39 2.49
N GLY A 179 10.74 5.65 2.08
CA GLY A 179 10.00 6.85 2.43
C GLY A 179 9.82 6.99 3.94
N SER A 180 9.36 5.94 4.62
CA SER A 180 9.23 5.89 6.08
C SER A 180 10.57 6.18 6.76
N ARG A 181 11.64 5.51 6.35
CA ARG A 181 12.99 5.73 6.90
C ARG A 181 13.43 7.20 6.78
N LYS A 182 13.26 7.80 5.60
CA LYS A 182 13.60 9.22 5.38
C LYS A 182 12.74 10.18 6.20
N ILE A 183 11.45 9.87 6.41
CA ILE A 183 10.58 10.67 7.27
C ILE A 183 11.04 10.57 8.74
N ALA A 184 11.41 9.38 9.22
CA ALA A 184 11.96 9.21 10.56
C ALA A 184 13.24 10.04 10.75
N GLU A 185 14.18 9.95 9.80
CA GLU A 185 15.41 10.75 9.79
C GLU A 185 15.10 12.27 9.78
N ALA A 186 14.12 12.71 8.98
CA ALA A 186 13.69 14.10 8.92
C ALA A 186 13.08 14.58 10.26
N ALA A 187 12.31 13.73 10.95
CA ALA A 187 11.74 14.05 12.25
C ALA A 187 12.80 14.20 13.34
N GLU A 188 13.85 13.37 13.32
CA GLU A 188 15.01 13.52 14.20
C GLU A 188 15.73 14.85 13.93
N GLN A 189 16.02 15.16 12.67
CA GLN A 189 16.73 16.38 12.27
C GLN A 189 15.92 17.64 12.55
N ALA A 190 14.59 17.58 12.44
CA ALA A 190 13.69 18.68 12.77
C ALA A 190 13.64 18.98 14.28
N GLY A 191 14.25 18.14 15.12
CA GLY A 191 14.28 18.33 16.57
C GLY A 191 12.92 18.11 17.21
N LEU A 192 12.08 17.23 16.65
CA LEU A 192 10.72 17.03 17.14
C LEU A 192 10.67 16.56 18.61
N LYS A 193 11.67 15.79 19.06
CA LYS A 193 11.85 15.42 20.48
C LYS A 193 11.99 16.63 21.40
N LYS A 194 12.76 17.64 20.98
CA LYS A 194 12.93 18.87 21.76
C LYS A 194 11.63 19.67 21.86
N VAL A 195 10.87 19.74 20.77
CA VAL A 195 9.54 20.38 20.77
C VAL A 195 8.60 19.66 21.75
N ALA A 196 8.61 18.33 21.75
CA ALA A 196 7.85 17.52 22.70
C ALA A 196 8.29 17.75 24.15
N GLU A 197 9.60 17.86 24.41
CA GLU A 197 10.16 18.19 25.72
C GLU A 197 9.65 19.54 26.24
N ASP A 198 9.75 20.58 25.41
CA ASP A 198 9.33 21.94 25.77
C ASP A 198 7.82 22.04 26.01
N ASN A 199 7.02 21.35 25.20
CA ASN A 199 5.57 21.29 25.37
C ASN A 199 5.17 20.54 26.64
N THR A 200 5.83 19.43 26.94
CA THR A 200 5.58 18.65 28.17
C THR A 200 5.98 19.45 29.41
N ARG A 201 7.16 20.10 29.38
CA ARG A 201 7.64 20.98 30.44
C ARG A 201 6.64 22.10 30.72
N ARG A 202 6.15 22.77 29.68
CA ARG A 202 5.13 23.83 29.82
C ARG A 202 3.86 23.30 30.49
N MET A 203 3.31 22.21 29.97
CA MET A 203 2.09 21.58 30.51
C MET A 203 2.22 21.30 32.02
N LEU A 204 3.29 20.61 32.42
CA LEU A 204 3.49 20.23 33.82
C LEU A 204 3.80 21.43 34.71
N THR A 205 4.54 22.41 34.20
CA THR A 205 4.83 23.65 34.92
C THR A 205 3.54 24.41 35.21
N ASP A 206 2.68 24.58 34.21
CA ASP A 206 1.38 25.25 34.35
C ASP A 206 0.48 24.49 35.33
N MET A 207 0.43 23.16 35.22
CA MET A 207 -0.35 22.30 36.12
C MET A 207 0.11 22.41 37.57
N MET A 208 1.42 22.29 37.84
CA MET A 208 1.96 22.39 39.20
C MET A 208 1.80 23.80 39.78
N THR A 209 1.97 24.83 38.96
CA THR A 209 1.75 26.22 39.38
C THR A 209 0.29 26.45 39.76
N ALA A 210 -0.66 25.89 38.99
CA ALA A 210 -2.09 25.95 39.33
C ALA A 210 -2.44 25.24 40.65
N LEU A 211 -1.65 24.24 41.05
CA LEU A 211 -1.77 23.55 42.34
C LEU A 211 -1.10 24.32 43.51
N GLY A 212 -0.45 25.45 43.24
CA GLY A 212 0.13 26.34 44.26
C GLY A 212 1.64 26.16 44.49
N PHE A 213 2.34 25.36 43.68
CA PHE A 213 3.80 25.30 43.72
C PHE A 213 4.40 26.58 43.14
N THR A 214 5.37 27.17 43.84
CA THR A 214 6.06 28.40 43.40
C THR A 214 7.36 28.12 42.66
N ASN A 215 7.92 26.92 42.84
CA ASN A 215 9.17 26.51 42.21
C ASN A 215 9.00 25.11 41.61
N VAL A 216 8.90 25.05 40.28
CA VAL A 216 8.66 23.81 39.55
C VAL A 216 9.88 23.50 38.70
N LYS A 217 10.44 22.30 38.86
CA LYS A 217 11.58 21.81 38.07
C LYS A 217 11.19 20.53 37.33
N ILE A 218 11.31 20.54 36.00
CA ILE A 218 11.04 19.38 35.16
C ILE A 218 12.35 18.93 34.51
N ASN A 219 12.77 17.70 34.81
CA ASN A 219 13.95 17.05 34.24
C ASN A 219 13.52 15.94 33.29
N PHE A 220 14.35 15.69 32.28
CA PHE A 220 14.20 14.57 31.36
C PHE A 220 15.44 13.69 31.46
N GLU A 221 15.24 12.39 31.55
CA GLU A 221 16.30 11.39 31.66
C GLU A 221 16.12 10.34 30.57
N SER A 222 17.25 9.93 29.97
CA SER A 222 17.24 8.82 29.02
C SER A 222 16.75 7.56 29.73
N SER A 223 15.76 6.89 29.16
CA SER A 223 15.26 5.62 29.66
C SER A 223 16.33 4.54 29.44
N GLY A 224 17.29 4.40 30.37
CA GLY A 224 18.41 3.47 30.21
C GLY A 224 19.48 3.37 31.32
N ASP A 225 19.41 4.13 32.41
CA ASP A 225 20.32 4.00 33.56
C ASP A 225 19.64 3.44 34.83
#